data_AF-A0A392M6G6-F1
#
_entry.id   AF-A0A392M6G6-F1
#
_cell.length_a   1.000
_cell.length_b   1.000
_cell.length_c   1.000
_cell.angle_alpha   90.00
_cell.angle_beta   90.00
_cell.angle_gamma   90.00
#
_symmetry.space_group_name_H-M   'P 1'
#
loop_
_entity.id
_entity.type
_entity.pdbx_description
1 polymer ?
#
loop_
_entity_poly.entity_id
_entity_poly.type
_entity_poly.pdbx_seq_one_letter_code
_entity_poly.pdbx_strand_id
1 'polypeptide(L)'
;MAFSNSINVQTQKLLVLVILLLATKAHSQETVSFNFTKFTAGDSSITLQGSASVTPAGVLSLTDHSEGAGPNVGRVLYSNPISIWDSESGEAFSFVSTFTFEIITYPGDPQADGLVFFLIDPTNPTIPENSGQGYLGVVDARNALNKFVGVRV
;
A
#
# COMPACT_ATOMS: atom_id res chain seq x y z
N MET A 1 -57.28 38.06 -7.01
CA MET A 1 -56.00 38.05 -6.27
C MET A 1 -55.41 36.66 -6.38
N ALA A 2 -54.36 36.48 -7.18
CA ALA A 2 -53.69 35.19 -7.39
C ALA A 2 -52.18 35.37 -7.19
N PHE A 3 -51.78 35.59 -5.94
CA PHE A 3 -50.38 35.62 -5.53
C PHE A 3 -50.21 34.57 -4.43
N SER A 4 -49.94 33.32 -4.79
CA SER A 4 -49.59 32.29 -3.79
C SER A 4 -48.73 31.13 -4.31
N ASN A 5 -48.82 30.77 -5.59
CA ASN A 5 -48.11 29.57 -6.07
C ASN A 5 -46.62 29.77 -6.45
N SER A 6 -46.19 30.99 -6.80
CA SER A 6 -44.83 31.21 -7.32
C SER A 6 -43.75 31.21 -6.22
N ILE A 7 -44.09 31.65 -5.00
CA ILE A 7 -43.19 31.67 -3.83
C ILE A 7 -42.84 30.23 -3.43
N ASN A 8 -43.82 29.33 -3.41
CA ASN A 8 -43.63 27.93 -3.00
C ASN A 8 -42.70 27.15 -3.95
N VAL A 9 -42.82 27.39 -5.26
CA VAL A 9 -41.95 26.75 -6.27
C VAL A 9 -40.50 27.24 -6.16
N GLN A 10 -40.27 28.52 -5.90
CA GLN A 10 -38.91 29.05 -5.72
C GLN A 10 -38.26 28.54 -4.43
N THR A 11 -39.03 28.47 -3.33
CA THR A 11 -38.56 27.87 -2.08
C THR A 11 -38.22 26.39 -2.25
N GLN A 12 -39.03 25.62 -2.98
CA GLN A 12 -38.72 24.21 -3.29
C GLN A 12 -37.44 24.07 -4.12
N LYS A 13 -37.25 24.88 -5.16
CA LYS A 13 -36.03 24.87 -5.98
C LYS A 13 -34.79 25.21 -5.15
N LEU A 14 -34.88 26.20 -4.27
CA LEU A 14 -33.79 26.57 -3.36
C LEU A 14 -33.47 25.43 -2.39
N LEU A 15 -34.48 24.77 -1.83
CA LEU A 15 -34.31 23.62 -0.93
C LEU A 15 -33.61 22.46 -1.64
N VAL A 16 -34.02 22.13 -2.87
CA VAL A 16 -33.41 21.09 -3.70
C VAL A 16 -31.95 21.43 -4.03
N LEU A 17 -31.65 22.70 -4.37
CA LEU A 17 -30.28 23.14 -4.63
C LEU A 17 -29.38 23.02 -3.38
N VAL A 18 -29.89 23.41 -2.20
CA VAL A 18 -29.18 23.25 -0.93
C VAL A 18 -28.94 21.77 -0.61
N ILE A 19 -29.93 20.90 -0.82
CA ILE A 19 -29.77 19.45 -0.64
C ILE A 19 -28.73 18.87 -1.60
N LEU A 20 -28.71 19.30 -2.87
CA LEU A 20 -27.69 18.87 -3.85
C LEU A 20 -26.28 19.34 -3.45
N LEU A 21 -26.13 20.58 -2.96
CA LEU A 21 -24.87 21.12 -2.45
C LEU A 21 -24.39 20.41 -1.16
N LEU A 22 -25.32 19.95 -0.33
CA LEU A 22 -25.00 19.15 0.86
C LEU A 22 -24.65 17.69 0.49
N ALA A 23 -25.31 17.12 -0.52
CA ALA A 23 -25.01 15.78 -1.01
C ALA A 23 -23.59 15.69 -1.62
N THR A 24 -23.08 16.76 -2.24
CA THR A 24 -21.67 16.82 -2.69
C THR A 24 -20.64 16.85 -1.55
N LYS A 25 -21.08 17.10 -0.31
CA LYS A 25 -20.21 17.04 0.89
C LYS A 25 -20.29 15.71 1.63
N ALA A 26 -21.09 14.75 1.15
CA ALA A 26 -21.06 13.41 1.71
C ALA A 26 -19.71 12.78 1.34
N HIS A 27 -18.81 12.71 2.32
CA HIS A 27 -17.51 12.06 2.18
C HIS A 27 -17.74 10.56 2.01
N SER A 28 -17.64 10.07 0.78
CA SER A 28 -17.67 8.63 0.51
C SER A 28 -16.32 8.06 0.88
N GLN A 29 -16.27 7.25 1.94
CA GLN A 29 -15.05 6.54 2.32
C GLN A 29 -14.74 5.48 1.25
N GLU A 30 -13.70 5.71 0.45
CA GLU A 30 -13.25 4.73 -0.54
C GLU A 30 -12.66 3.51 0.18
N THR A 31 -13.26 2.34 -0.04
CA THR A 31 -12.71 1.07 0.44
C THR A 31 -11.85 0.45 -0.64
N VAL A 32 -10.57 0.24 -0.37
CA VAL A 32 -9.66 -0.49 -1.24
C VAL A 32 -9.57 -1.95 -0.78
N SER A 33 -9.75 -2.89 -1.71
CA SER A 33 -9.60 -4.32 -1.44
C SER A 33 -8.96 -5.01 -2.65
N PHE A 34 -8.02 -5.90 -2.39
CA PHE A 34 -7.36 -6.72 -3.40
C PHE A 34 -7.00 -8.08 -2.80
N ASN A 35 -6.86 -9.09 -3.67
CA ASN A 35 -6.50 -10.44 -3.30
C ASN A 35 -5.63 -11.07 -4.39
N PHE A 36 -4.43 -11.52 -3.99
CA PHE A 36 -3.51 -12.26 -4.85
C PHE A 36 -3.42 -13.71 -4.38
N THR A 37 -4.07 -14.63 -5.11
CA THR A 37 -3.93 -16.07 -4.86
C THR A 37 -2.71 -16.66 -5.56
N LYS A 38 -2.23 -15.99 -6.62
CA LYS A 38 -0.97 -16.23 -7.33
C LYS A 38 -0.46 -14.90 -7.89
N PHE A 39 0.84 -14.83 -8.14
CA PHE A 39 1.48 -13.70 -8.78
C PHE A 39 1.74 -13.98 -10.26
N THR A 40 1.69 -12.94 -11.09
CA THR A 40 2.00 -13.02 -12.52
C THR A 40 3.17 -12.09 -12.82
N ALA A 41 4.18 -12.58 -13.54
CA ALA A 41 5.29 -11.75 -13.98
C ALA A 41 4.76 -10.64 -14.91
N GLY A 42 5.13 -9.38 -14.63
CA GLY A 42 4.67 -8.22 -15.38
C GLY A 42 3.28 -7.71 -15.02
N ASP A 43 2.67 -8.21 -13.93
CA ASP A 43 1.44 -7.62 -13.37
C ASP A 43 1.70 -6.17 -12.94
N SER A 44 0.96 -5.22 -13.54
CA SER A 44 1.13 -3.78 -13.28
C SER A 44 0.60 -3.35 -11.91
N SER A 45 -0.19 -4.18 -11.25
CA SER A 45 -0.70 -3.92 -9.89
C SER A 45 0.39 -4.05 -8.82
N ILE A 46 1.55 -4.62 -9.15
CA ILE A 46 2.70 -4.72 -8.25
C ILE A 46 3.96 -4.13 -8.86
N THR A 47 4.84 -3.65 -8.00
CA THR A 47 6.18 -3.19 -8.36
C THR A 47 7.21 -4.04 -7.64
N LEU A 48 8.04 -4.76 -8.41
CA LEU A 48 9.15 -5.56 -7.90
C LEU A 48 10.42 -4.72 -7.85
N GLN A 49 11.21 -4.89 -6.80
CA GLN A 49 12.44 -4.14 -6.58
C GLN A 49 13.55 -5.03 -6.03
N GLY A 50 14.80 -4.67 -6.34
CA GLY A 50 15.97 -5.44 -5.90
C GLY A 50 15.95 -6.85 -6.51
N SER A 51 16.15 -7.86 -5.67
CA SER A 51 16.11 -9.27 -6.07
C SER A 51 14.71 -9.87 -6.23
N ALA A 52 13.64 -9.10 -5.96
CA ALA A 52 12.29 -9.63 -5.99
C ALA A 52 11.88 -10.07 -7.41
N SER A 53 11.29 -11.25 -7.52
CA SER A 53 10.87 -11.86 -8.79
C SER A 53 9.62 -12.71 -8.61
N VAL A 54 8.95 -13.04 -9.72
CA VAL A 54 7.83 -13.99 -9.75
C VAL A 54 8.28 -15.24 -10.47
N THR A 55 8.19 -16.38 -9.77
CA THR A 55 8.53 -17.69 -10.35
C THR A 55 7.50 -18.12 -11.41
N PRO A 56 7.84 -19.06 -12.31
CA PRO A 56 6.87 -19.63 -13.26
C PRO A 56 5.65 -20.29 -12.60
N ALA A 57 5.77 -20.71 -11.33
CA ALA A 57 4.67 -21.28 -10.55
C ALA A 57 3.70 -20.22 -9.98
N GLY A 58 4.02 -18.94 -10.13
CA GLY A 58 3.25 -17.82 -9.60
C GLY A 58 3.52 -17.51 -8.13
N VAL A 59 4.68 -17.91 -7.61
CA VAL A 59 5.15 -17.56 -6.27
C VAL A 59 6.02 -16.31 -6.35
N LEU A 60 5.75 -15.33 -5.49
CA LEU A 60 6.60 -14.16 -5.30
C LEU A 60 7.82 -14.56 -4.46
N SER A 61 9.02 -14.46 -5.04
CA SER A 61 10.29 -14.61 -4.33
C SER A 61 10.85 -13.22 -4.02
N LEU A 62 11.17 -12.94 -2.75
CA LEU A 62 11.79 -11.67 -2.36
C LEU A 62 13.31 -11.73 -2.41
N THR A 63 13.89 -12.91 -2.24
CA THR A 63 15.33 -13.14 -2.30
C THR A 63 15.68 -13.99 -3.51
N ASP A 64 16.88 -13.75 -4.05
CA ASP A 64 17.49 -14.62 -5.07
C ASP A 64 18.43 -15.61 -4.37
N HIS A 65 18.28 -16.89 -4.69
CA HIS A 65 19.15 -17.94 -4.20
C HIS A 65 19.80 -18.74 -5.33
N SER A 66 19.92 -18.13 -6.51
CA SER A 66 20.80 -18.63 -7.55
C SER A 66 22.24 -18.73 -7.05
N GLU A 67 22.99 -19.69 -7.57
CA GLU A 67 24.38 -19.91 -7.21
C GLU A 67 25.18 -18.62 -7.44
N GLY A 68 25.78 -18.08 -6.38
CA GLY A 68 26.56 -16.84 -6.43
C GLY A 68 25.77 -15.54 -6.25
N ALA A 69 24.45 -15.58 -5.99
CA ALA A 69 23.62 -14.38 -5.77
C ALA A 69 24.09 -13.50 -4.61
N GLY A 70 24.79 -14.08 -3.62
CA GLY A 70 25.25 -13.37 -2.42
C GLY A 70 24.08 -12.78 -1.60
N PRO A 71 24.38 -11.96 -0.57
CA PRO A 71 23.36 -11.26 0.20
C PRO A 71 22.55 -10.31 -0.69
N ASN A 72 21.23 -10.43 -0.67
CA ASN A 72 20.34 -9.63 -1.50
C ASN A 72 19.13 -9.12 -0.71
N VAL A 73 18.49 -8.10 -1.27
CA VAL A 73 17.29 -7.47 -0.73
C VAL A 73 16.31 -7.31 -1.87
N GLY A 74 15.09 -7.81 -1.67
CA GLY A 74 13.99 -7.56 -2.60
C GLY A 74 12.76 -7.05 -1.88
N ARG A 75 11.99 -6.24 -2.61
CA ARG A 75 10.71 -5.72 -2.14
C ARG A 75 9.65 -5.91 -3.21
N VAL A 76 8.43 -6.09 -2.76
CA VAL A 76 7.23 -5.91 -3.58
C VAL A 76 6.41 -4.77 -3.00
N LEU A 77 5.83 -3.94 -3.86
CA LEU A 77 4.88 -2.91 -3.49
C LEU A 77 3.60 -3.11 -4.27
N TYR A 78 2.45 -2.82 -3.66
CA TYR A 78 1.22 -2.60 -4.42
C TYR A 78 1.33 -1.26 -5.14
N SER A 79 1.14 -1.25 -6.47
CA SER A 79 1.46 -0.10 -7.32
C SER A 79 0.51 1.09 -7.15
N ASN A 80 -0.72 0.85 -6.65
CA ASN A 80 -1.69 1.92 -6.42
C ASN A 80 -1.61 2.40 -4.96
N PRO A 81 -1.15 3.64 -4.70
CA PRO A 81 -1.09 4.17 -3.34
C PRO A 81 -2.46 4.16 -2.67
N ILE A 82 -2.48 3.86 -1.38
CA ILE A 82 -3.69 3.84 -0.56
C ILE A 82 -3.62 5.02 0.41
N SER A 83 -4.67 5.83 0.44
CA SER A 83 -4.79 6.89 1.44
C SER A 83 -5.10 6.27 2.81
N ILE A 84 -4.20 6.43 3.77
CA ILE A 84 -4.35 5.89 5.13
C ILE A 84 -4.89 6.92 6.12
N TRP A 85 -5.03 8.16 5.69
CA TRP A 85 -5.44 9.29 6.52
C TRP A 85 -6.12 10.35 5.66
N ASP A 86 -7.26 10.86 6.12
CA ASP A 86 -7.89 12.04 5.56
C ASP A 86 -7.60 13.27 6.44
N SER A 87 -6.93 14.27 5.87
CA SER A 87 -6.57 15.49 6.59
C SER A 87 -7.74 16.45 6.80
N GLU A 88 -8.84 16.33 6.03
CA GLU A 88 -10.02 17.18 6.18
C GLU A 88 -10.92 16.70 7.33
N SER A 89 -11.23 15.40 7.36
CA SER A 89 -12.03 14.80 8.44
C SER A 89 -11.23 14.44 9.69
N GLY A 90 -9.92 14.23 9.56
CA GLY A 90 -9.08 13.69 10.64
C GLY A 90 -9.32 12.21 10.92
N GLU A 91 -9.95 11.49 10.00
CA GLU A 91 -10.21 10.06 10.14
C GLU A 91 -9.01 9.23 9.66
N ALA A 92 -8.61 8.27 10.50
CA ALA A 92 -7.63 7.26 10.14
C ALA A 92 -8.31 6.06 9.48
N PHE A 93 -7.66 5.48 8.47
CA PHE A 93 -8.13 4.27 7.83
C PHE A 93 -7.82 3.03 8.68
N SER A 94 -8.76 2.09 8.75
CA SER A 94 -8.55 0.77 9.35
C SER A 94 -8.36 -0.27 8.27
N PHE A 95 -7.32 -1.10 8.38
CA PHE A 95 -7.03 -2.13 7.39
C PHE A 95 -6.80 -3.49 8.04
N VAL A 96 -7.01 -4.54 7.23
CA VAL A 96 -6.62 -5.91 7.52
C VAL A 96 -5.84 -6.44 6.33
N SER A 97 -4.75 -7.14 6.61
CA SER A 97 -3.95 -7.83 5.59
C SER A 97 -3.72 -9.26 6.05
N THR A 98 -3.71 -10.20 5.11
CA THR A 98 -3.41 -11.60 5.35
C THR A 98 -2.54 -12.10 4.22
N PHE A 99 -1.39 -12.67 4.57
CA PHE A 99 -0.47 -13.26 3.61
C PHE A 99 0.08 -14.56 4.17
N THR A 100 0.47 -15.46 3.27
CA THR A 100 1.16 -16.70 3.60
C THR A 100 2.56 -16.60 3.01
N PHE A 101 3.56 -17.04 3.75
CA PHE A 101 4.95 -17.02 3.33
C PHE A 101 5.65 -18.29 3.80
N GLU A 102 6.78 -18.58 3.17
CA GLU A 102 7.68 -19.67 3.55
C GLU A 102 9.10 -19.10 3.64
N ILE A 103 9.84 -19.44 4.69
CA ILE A 103 11.27 -19.14 4.83
C ILE A 103 12.01 -20.46 4.74
N ILE A 104 12.78 -20.63 3.67
CA ILE A 104 13.58 -21.82 3.44
C ILE A 104 15.03 -21.50 3.82
N THR A 105 15.57 -22.24 4.79
CA THR A 105 16.99 -22.16 5.18
C THR A 105 17.74 -23.33 4.56
N TYR A 106 18.89 -23.06 3.95
CA TYR A 106 19.72 -24.08 3.31
C TYR A 106 20.89 -24.51 4.21
N PRO A 107 21.36 -25.77 4.10
CA PRO A 107 22.47 -26.24 4.93
C PRO A 107 23.73 -25.39 4.72
N GLY A 108 24.23 -24.81 5.80
CA GLY A 108 25.44 -23.98 5.78
C GLY A 108 25.18 -22.47 5.76
N ASP A 109 23.95 -22.04 5.47
CA ASP A 109 23.59 -20.62 5.52
C ASP A 109 23.09 -20.23 6.92
N PRO A 110 23.52 -19.08 7.47
CA PRO A 110 22.96 -18.56 8.70
C PRO A 110 21.49 -18.20 8.48
N GLN A 111 20.65 -18.47 9.48
CA GLN A 111 19.25 -18.04 9.46
C GLN A 111 19.19 -16.52 9.64
N ALA A 112 19.08 -15.81 8.54
CA ALA A 112 19.00 -14.35 8.47
C ALA A 112 18.38 -13.94 7.11
N ASP A 113 17.87 -12.72 6.94
CA ASP A 113 17.71 -11.64 7.94
C ASP A 113 16.27 -11.47 8.44
N GLY A 114 15.28 -11.97 7.69
CA GLY A 114 13.85 -11.99 8.05
C GLY A 114 12.94 -11.42 6.97
N LEU A 115 11.68 -11.19 7.33
CA LEU A 115 10.65 -10.63 6.46
C LEU A 115 9.98 -9.43 7.15
N VAL A 116 9.57 -8.42 6.37
CA VAL A 116 8.78 -7.30 6.89
C VAL A 116 7.60 -6.98 5.98
N PHE A 117 6.40 -6.91 6.56
CA PHE A 117 5.26 -6.22 5.95
C PHE A 117 5.36 -4.74 6.34
N PHE A 118 5.24 -3.83 5.39
CA PHE A 118 5.47 -2.41 5.66
C PHE A 118 4.52 -1.47 4.90
N LEU A 119 4.32 -0.29 5.48
CA LEU A 119 3.72 0.88 4.88
C LEU A 119 4.80 1.96 4.77
N ILE A 120 4.89 2.62 3.62
CA ILE A 120 5.86 3.69 3.35
C ILE A 120 5.18 4.90 2.72
N ASP A 121 5.85 6.04 2.85
CA ASP A 121 5.53 7.25 2.09
C ASP A 121 5.73 6.99 0.57
N PRO A 122 4.68 7.15 -0.26
CA PRO A 122 4.75 6.82 -1.69
C PRO A 122 5.58 7.82 -2.50
N THR A 123 6.08 8.91 -1.91
CA THR A 123 6.87 9.94 -2.60
C THR A 123 8.24 9.44 -3.06
N ASN A 124 8.86 8.52 -2.33
CA ASN A 124 10.11 7.88 -2.75
C ASN A 124 10.10 6.39 -2.38
N PRO A 125 9.38 5.56 -3.14
CA PRO A 125 9.13 4.18 -2.78
C PRO A 125 10.28 3.26 -3.22
N THR A 126 11.53 3.73 -3.17
CA THR A 126 12.72 2.96 -3.57
C THR A 126 13.43 2.33 -2.38
N ILE A 127 14.23 1.27 -2.62
CA ILE A 127 15.02 0.66 -1.55
C ILE A 127 16.06 1.69 -1.11
N PRO A 128 16.16 2.03 0.19
CA PRO A 128 17.16 2.97 0.65
C PRO A 128 18.58 2.45 0.40
N GLU A 129 19.53 3.35 0.14
CA GLU A 129 20.88 2.99 -0.32
C GLU A 129 21.61 2.06 0.65
N ASN A 130 21.51 2.30 1.96
CA ASN A 130 22.18 1.53 3.00
C ASN A 130 21.21 0.58 3.72
N SER A 131 20.41 -0.17 2.97
CA SER A 131 19.29 -0.98 3.51
C SER A 131 19.47 -2.50 3.39
N GLY A 132 20.70 -2.97 3.35
CA GLY A 132 21.05 -4.40 3.31
C GLY A 132 20.76 -5.15 4.62
N GLN A 133 20.79 -6.48 4.57
CA GLN A 133 20.76 -7.35 5.76
C GLN A 133 19.55 -7.04 6.68
N GLY A 134 19.79 -6.94 8.00
CA GLY A 134 18.77 -6.64 9.02
C GLY A 134 18.02 -5.30 8.88
N TYR A 135 18.38 -4.45 7.92
CA TYR A 135 17.60 -3.25 7.56
C TYR A 135 16.43 -3.55 6.61
N LEU A 136 16.35 -4.79 6.10
CA LEU A 136 15.22 -5.39 5.36
C LEU A 136 14.69 -4.55 4.19
N GLY A 137 15.54 -3.71 3.58
CA GLY A 137 15.14 -2.84 2.48
C GLY A 137 14.22 -1.67 2.88
N VAL A 138 13.98 -1.41 4.17
CA VAL A 138 13.07 -0.34 4.63
C VAL A 138 13.73 0.73 5.50
N VAL A 139 14.96 0.48 5.96
CA VAL A 139 15.75 1.42 6.79
C VAL A 139 17.03 1.83 6.06
N ASP A 140 17.30 3.12 5.95
CA ASP A 140 18.63 3.62 5.62
C ASP A 140 19.48 3.67 6.89
N ALA A 141 20.49 2.80 6.99
CA ALA A 141 21.39 2.73 8.14
C ALA A 141 22.15 4.03 8.44
N ARG A 142 22.24 4.96 7.46
CA ARG A 142 22.92 6.25 7.61
C ARG A 142 21.97 7.40 7.88
N ASN A 143 20.67 7.16 7.97
CA ASN A 143 19.67 8.17 8.22
C ASN A 143 18.87 7.84 9.48
N ALA A 144 18.75 8.80 10.40
CA ALA A 144 17.93 8.65 11.59
C ALA A 144 16.42 8.73 11.27
N LEU A 145 16.05 9.41 10.18
CA LEU A 145 14.66 9.63 9.80
C LEU A 145 14.24 8.67 8.68
N ASN A 146 13.66 7.53 9.08
CA ASN A 146 13.08 6.55 8.17
C ASN A 146 11.56 6.59 8.29
N LYS A 147 10.87 6.93 7.19
CA LYS A 147 9.41 7.06 7.17
C LYS A 147 8.75 5.75 6.76
N PHE A 148 8.60 4.84 7.71
CA PHE A 148 7.87 3.59 7.51
C PHE A 148 7.20 3.13 8.80
N VAL A 149 6.21 2.26 8.65
CA VAL A 149 5.66 1.43 9.72
C VAL A 149 5.75 -0.01 9.24
N GLY A 150 6.19 -0.94 10.08
CA GLY A 150 6.35 -2.32 9.67
C GLY A 150 6.14 -3.34 10.77
N VAL A 151 5.74 -4.54 10.36
CA VAL A 151 5.64 -5.73 11.19
C VAL A 151 6.68 -6.72 10.68
N ARG A 152 7.67 -7.03 11.51
CA ARG A 152 8.75 -7.96 11.21
C ARG A 152 8.37 -9.37 11.66
N VAL A 153 8.78 -10.37 10.87
CA VAL A 153 8.81 -11.79 11.22
C VAL A 153 10.24 -12.29 11.23
#